data_AF-A0A4Q5PRG3-F1
#
_entry.id   AF-A0A4Q5PRG3-F1
#
_cell.length_a   1.000
_cell.length_b   1.000
_cell.length_c   1.000
_cell.angle_alpha   90.00
_cell.angle_beta   90.00
_cell.angle_gamma   90.00
#
_symmetry.space_group_name_H-M   'P 1'
#
loop_
_entity.id
_entity.type
_entity.pdbx_description
1 polymer ?
#
loop_
_entity_poly.entity_id
_entity_poly.type
_entity_poly.pdbx_seq_one_letter_code
_entity_poly.pdbx_strand_id
1 'polypeptide(L)'
;MRMSWLATLLAVAGLAACSSAPKPADWQLEAKGATDRAIAAYLEGNSRVEAVESARARAELSSTGRIDLVARGELLRCASRVASLVLEPCAAFEALRQDAPAAESAYADYLAGRLKPADVGLLPEAQRVAAAASAESAGAAVQAIRDPLSRLVAAGVALQTGRASPSLVAEAVNTASAQGWRRPLLAWLGVQASLAEKSGNLEEAARVRRRIELTQNAPVRASLMAPATAPLNTPKQAVR
;
A
#
# COMPACT_ATOMS: atom_id res chain seq x y z
N MET A 1 24.51 -55.80 -20.50
CA MET A 1 24.67 -55.08 -19.21
C MET A 1 25.44 -53.74 -19.28
N ARG A 2 25.87 -53.23 -20.46
CA ARG A 2 26.62 -51.95 -20.55
C ARG A 2 25.83 -50.76 -21.12
N MET A 3 24.63 -50.99 -21.66
CA MET A 3 23.86 -49.95 -22.38
C MET A 3 22.83 -49.21 -21.51
N SER A 4 22.34 -49.81 -20.41
CA SER A 4 21.38 -49.14 -19.50
C SER A 4 22.00 -48.08 -18.58
N TRP A 5 23.32 -48.04 -18.44
CA TRP A 5 24.00 -47.09 -17.53
C TRP A 5 24.26 -45.72 -18.16
N LEU A 6 24.25 -45.64 -19.50
CA LEU A 6 24.47 -44.39 -20.24
C LEU A 6 23.20 -43.52 -20.33
N ALA A 7 22.01 -44.13 -20.29
CA ALA A 7 20.74 -43.39 -20.36
C ALA A 7 20.42 -42.65 -19.06
N THR A 8 20.84 -43.17 -17.90
CA THR A 8 20.56 -42.56 -16.60
C THR A 8 21.45 -41.34 -16.32
N LEU A 9 22.65 -41.28 -16.91
CA LEU A 9 23.59 -40.16 -16.72
C LEU A 9 23.21 -38.92 -17.54
N LEU A 10 22.53 -39.06 -18.68
CA LEU A 10 22.06 -37.91 -19.46
C LEU A 10 20.80 -37.24 -18.88
N ALA A 11 19.99 -37.97 -18.10
CA ALA A 11 18.75 -37.44 -17.53
C ALA A 11 18.97 -36.55 -16.28
N VAL A 12 20.12 -36.67 -15.61
CA VAL A 12 20.45 -35.86 -14.42
C VAL A 12 21.07 -34.50 -14.77
N ALA A 13 21.63 -34.35 -15.98
CA ALA A 13 22.28 -33.10 -16.39
C ALA A 13 21.31 -31.97 -16.78
N GLY A 14 20.01 -32.25 -16.96
CA GLY A 14 19.01 -31.27 -17.38
C GLY A 14 18.41 -30.42 -16.25
N LEU A 15 18.65 -30.73 -14.98
CA LEU A 15 18.00 -30.08 -13.83
C LEU A 15 18.82 -28.96 -13.18
N ALA A 16 20.05 -28.71 -13.64
CA ALA A 16 20.93 -27.68 -13.05
C ALA A 16 20.91 -26.32 -13.78
N ALA A 17 20.09 -26.15 -14.84
CA ALA A 17 20.19 -25.00 -15.74
C ALA A 17 19.17 -23.86 -15.52
N CYS A 18 18.33 -23.90 -14.47
CA CYS A 18 17.29 -22.88 -14.25
C CYS A 18 17.53 -21.87 -13.11
N SER A 19 18.72 -21.83 -12.47
CA SER A 19 18.90 -20.97 -11.26
C SER A 19 19.95 -19.87 -11.33
N SER A 20 20.69 -19.69 -12.43
CA SER A 20 21.66 -18.59 -12.54
C SER A 20 21.02 -17.31 -13.08
N ALA A 21 20.08 -16.73 -12.35
CA ALA A 21 19.67 -15.35 -12.60
C ALA A 21 20.79 -14.41 -12.11
N PRO A 22 21.24 -13.42 -12.91
CA PRO A 22 22.22 -12.44 -12.45
C PRO A 22 21.75 -11.74 -11.16
N LYS A 23 22.68 -11.41 -10.26
CA LYS A 23 22.37 -10.61 -9.07
C LYS A 23 21.66 -9.30 -9.51
N PRO A 24 20.54 -8.92 -8.87
CA PRO A 24 19.91 -7.63 -9.12
C PRO A 24 20.90 -6.48 -8.96
N ALA A 25 20.80 -5.47 -9.82
CA ALA A 25 21.61 -4.27 -9.71
C ALA A 25 21.24 -3.49 -8.44
N ASP A 26 22.21 -2.77 -7.85
CA ASP A 26 21.99 -2.11 -6.55
C ASP A 26 20.84 -1.09 -6.59
N TRP A 27 20.68 -0.34 -7.70
CA TRP A 27 19.56 0.59 -7.88
C TRP A 27 18.19 -0.10 -7.78
N GLN A 28 18.07 -1.37 -8.17
CA GLN A 28 16.80 -2.11 -8.10
C GLN A 28 16.42 -2.40 -6.65
N LEU A 29 17.40 -2.76 -5.83
CA LEU A 29 17.21 -3.04 -4.42
C LEU A 29 16.89 -1.75 -3.65
N GLU A 30 17.63 -0.67 -3.93
CA GLU A 30 17.40 0.65 -3.32
C GLU A 30 16.03 1.22 -3.71
N ALA A 31 15.67 1.19 -5.00
CA ALA A 31 14.38 1.66 -5.48
C ALA A 31 13.22 0.89 -4.83
N LYS A 32 13.31 -0.45 -4.77
CA LYS A 32 12.29 -1.28 -4.12
C LYS A 32 12.19 -0.96 -2.62
N GLY A 33 13.31 -0.96 -1.90
CA GLY A 33 13.33 -0.71 -0.47
C GLY A 33 12.79 0.67 -0.12
N ALA A 34 13.16 1.71 -0.89
CA ALA A 34 12.65 3.06 -0.70
C ALA A 34 11.15 3.15 -1.02
N THR A 35 10.68 2.48 -2.09
CA THR A 35 9.25 2.44 -2.44
C THR A 35 8.42 1.80 -1.33
N ASP A 36 8.86 0.63 -0.83
CA ASP A 36 8.16 -0.11 0.22
C ASP A 36 8.08 0.72 1.52
N ARG A 37 9.19 1.37 1.91
CA ARG A 37 9.21 2.25 3.09
C ARG A 37 8.37 3.51 2.91
N ALA A 38 8.35 4.10 1.72
CA ALA A 38 7.50 5.25 1.42
C ALA A 38 6.02 4.92 1.56
N ILE A 39 5.59 3.77 1.00
CA ILE A 39 4.20 3.30 1.08
C ILE A 39 3.82 2.99 2.53
N ALA A 40 4.66 2.24 3.27
CA ALA A 40 4.41 1.93 4.67
C ALA A 40 4.29 3.21 5.51
N ALA A 41 5.26 4.13 5.39
CA ALA A 41 5.24 5.40 6.10
C ALA A 41 4.02 6.24 5.75
N TYR A 42 3.56 6.25 4.49
CA TYR A 42 2.32 6.90 4.11
C TYR A 42 1.15 6.30 4.89
N LEU A 43 0.93 4.99 4.79
CA LEU A 43 -0.23 4.29 5.37
C LEU A 43 -0.28 4.40 6.91
N GLU A 44 0.88 4.40 7.57
CA GLU A 44 1.01 4.63 9.02
C GLU A 44 0.80 6.10 9.43
N GLY A 45 0.89 7.02 8.47
CA GLY A 45 0.69 8.45 8.72
C GLY A 45 1.96 9.23 9.06
N ASN A 46 3.13 8.70 8.70
CA ASN A 46 4.44 9.33 8.86
C ASN A 46 4.85 10.09 7.58
N SER A 47 4.29 11.29 7.38
CA SER A 47 4.51 12.08 6.16
C SER A 47 5.97 12.45 5.91
N ARG A 48 6.77 12.64 6.97
CA ARG A 48 8.18 13.04 6.82
C ARG A 48 9.01 11.90 6.24
N VAL A 49 8.81 10.68 6.73
CA VAL A 49 9.48 9.48 6.19
C VAL A 49 8.97 9.18 4.79
N GLU A 50 7.66 9.30 4.53
CA GLU A 50 7.09 9.14 3.19
C GLU A 50 7.76 10.07 2.17
N ALA A 51 7.93 11.36 2.50
CA ALA A 51 8.52 12.32 1.59
C ALA A 51 9.98 11.98 1.24
N VAL A 52 10.78 11.62 2.25
CA VAL A 52 12.20 11.25 2.07
C VAL A 52 12.33 9.98 1.23
N GLU A 53 11.60 8.93 1.60
CA GLU A 53 11.71 7.64 0.91
C GLU A 53 11.10 7.70 -0.51
N SER A 54 10.05 8.50 -0.71
CA SER A 54 9.50 8.74 -2.05
C SER A 54 10.49 9.47 -2.96
N ALA A 55 11.17 10.49 -2.45
CA ALA A 55 12.20 11.20 -3.20
C ALA A 55 13.36 10.27 -3.56
N ARG A 56 13.78 9.41 -2.62
CA ARG A 56 14.80 8.39 -2.86
C ARG A 56 14.39 7.38 -3.92
N ALA A 57 13.20 6.80 -3.79
CA ALA A 57 12.66 5.86 -4.78
C ALA A 57 12.62 6.49 -6.17
N ARG A 58 12.13 7.73 -6.28
CA ARG A 58 12.09 8.45 -7.56
C ARG A 58 13.49 8.71 -8.13
N ALA A 59 14.46 9.09 -7.31
CA ALA A 59 15.83 9.32 -7.74
C ALA A 59 16.44 8.04 -8.37
N GLU A 60 16.35 6.90 -7.66
CA GLU A 60 16.85 5.61 -8.15
C GLU A 60 16.18 5.19 -9.46
N LEU A 61 14.84 5.29 -9.55
CA LEU A 61 14.10 4.93 -10.76
C LEU A 61 14.46 5.85 -11.93
N SER A 62 14.55 7.16 -11.68
CA SER A 62 14.84 8.16 -12.72
C SER A 62 16.28 8.08 -13.25
N SER A 63 17.23 7.57 -12.45
CA SER A 63 18.63 7.40 -12.86
C SER A 63 18.78 6.46 -14.07
N THR A 64 17.78 5.62 -14.31
CA THR A 64 17.75 4.67 -15.43
C THR A 64 17.23 5.28 -16.75
N GLY A 65 16.62 6.46 -16.70
CA GLY A 65 15.92 7.06 -17.86
C GLY A 65 14.66 6.30 -18.31
N ARG A 66 14.19 5.30 -17.55
CA ARG A 66 13.06 4.43 -17.91
C ARG A 66 11.74 5.00 -17.39
N ILE A 67 10.94 5.59 -18.29
CA ILE A 67 9.63 6.15 -17.96
C ILE A 67 8.69 5.09 -17.35
N ASP A 68 8.72 3.86 -17.85
CA ASP A 68 7.88 2.77 -17.33
C ASP A 68 8.16 2.47 -15.85
N LEU A 69 9.42 2.59 -15.40
CA LEU A 69 9.79 2.35 -14.01
C LEU A 69 9.34 3.51 -13.10
N VAL A 70 9.55 4.75 -13.53
CA VAL A 70 9.09 5.93 -12.78
C VAL A 70 7.56 5.95 -12.70
N ALA A 71 6.88 5.65 -13.81
CA ALA A 71 5.42 5.55 -13.87
C ALA A 71 4.87 4.54 -12.86
N ARG A 72 5.43 3.32 -12.80
CA ARG A 72 5.04 2.30 -11.81
C ARG A 72 5.23 2.78 -10.38
N GLY A 73 6.34 3.46 -10.09
CA GLY A 73 6.60 4.03 -8.76
C GLY A 73 5.56 5.08 -8.36
N GLU A 74 5.24 6.01 -9.25
CA GLU A 74 4.22 7.04 -8.98
C GLU A 74 2.80 6.45 -8.89
N LEU A 75 2.49 5.40 -9.66
CA LEU A 75 1.22 4.68 -9.57
C LEU A 75 1.07 3.92 -8.24
N LEU A 76 2.15 3.34 -7.71
CA LEU A 76 2.12 2.72 -6.37
C LEU A 76 1.86 3.76 -5.27
N ARG A 77 2.47 4.95 -5.38
CA ARG A 77 2.16 6.08 -4.48
C ARG A 77 0.72 6.56 -4.64
N CYS A 78 0.18 6.56 -5.86
CA CYS A 78 -1.22 6.89 -6.09
C CYS A 78 -2.17 5.83 -5.50
N ALA A 79 -1.81 4.55 -5.64
CA ALA A 79 -2.59 3.44 -5.08
C ALA A 79 -2.68 3.52 -3.54
N SER A 80 -1.59 3.85 -2.84
CA SER A 80 -1.64 4.02 -1.37
C SER A 80 -2.56 5.17 -0.93
N ARG A 81 -2.65 6.24 -1.73
CA ARG A 81 -3.59 7.35 -1.54
C ARG A 81 -5.04 6.92 -1.75
N VAL A 82 -5.33 6.18 -2.82
CA VAL A 82 -6.67 5.60 -3.08
C VAL A 82 -7.09 4.64 -1.97
N ALA A 83 -6.17 3.79 -1.49
CA ALA A 83 -6.41 2.92 -0.33
C ALA A 83 -6.81 3.70 0.94
N SER A 84 -6.34 4.95 1.05
CA SER A 84 -6.65 5.90 2.12
C SER A 84 -7.76 6.91 1.76
N LEU A 85 -8.50 6.65 0.69
CA LEU A 85 -9.60 7.47 0.17
C LEU A 85 -9.22 8.91 -0.20
N VAL A 86 -7.95 9.14 -0.54
CA VAL A 86 -7.50 10.37 -1.19
C VAL A 86 -7.66 10.18 -2.71
N LEU A 87 -8.82 10.60 -3.21
CA LEU A 87 -9.30 10.35 -4.58
C LEU A 87 -9.02 11.53 -5.51
N GLU A 88 -7.74 11.88 -5.64
CA GLU A 88 -7.27 12.96 -6.51
C GLU A 88 -6.59 12.38 -7.76
N PRO A 89 -6.47 13.16 -8.86
CA PRO A 89 -5.67 12.74 -10.01
C PRO A 89 -4.23 12.38 -9.59
N CYS A 90 -3.68 11.31 -10.17
CA CYS A 90 -2.30 10.89 -9.94
C CYS A 90 -1.30 11.84 -10.63
N ALA A 91 -1.23 13.10 -10.21
CA ALA A 91 -0.58 14.19 -10.95
C ALA A 91 0.87 13.88 -11.40
N ALA A 92 1.65 13.19 -10.55
CA ALA A 92 3.01 12.79 -10.89
C ALA A 92 3.07 11.75 -12.02
N PHE A 93 2.10 10.84 -12.10
CA PHE A 93 1.95 9.92 -13.23
C PHE A 93 1.39 10.63 -14.47
N GLU A 94 0.44 11.56 -14.29
CA GLU A 94 -0.16 12.32 -15.41
C GLU A 94 0.90 13.06 -16.23
N ALA A 95 1.94 13.59 -15.58
CA ALA A 95 3.08 14.22 -16.26
C ALA A 95 3.91 13.24 -17.13
N LEU A 96 3.80 11.93 -16.88
CA LEU A 96 4.51 10.87 -17.60
C LEU A 96 3.60 10.15 -18.62
N ARG A 97 2.28 10.40 -18.58
CA ARG A 97 1.27 9.58 -19.25
C ARG A 97 1.50 9.46 -20.75
N GLN A 98 1.98 10.51 -21.41
CA GLN A 98 2.21 10.52 -22.86
C GLN A 98 3.17 9.41 -23.33
N ASP A 99 4.14 9.05 -22.48
CA ASP A 99 5.20 8.08 -22.77
C ASP A 99 5.06 6.80 -21.92
N ALA A 100 4.01 6.72 -21.10
CA ALA A 100 3.76 5.58 -20.23
C ALA A 100 3.17 4.40 -21.01
N PRO A 101 3.55 3.15 -20.71
CA PRO A 101 2.96 2.00 -21.38
C PRO A 101 1.46 1.87 -21.08
N ALA A 102 0.76 1.12 -21.93
CA ALA A 102 -0.70 1.00 -21.87
C ALA A 102 -1.20 0.42 -20.53
N ALA A 103 -0.46 -0.51 -19.93
CA ALA A 103 -0.83 -1.12 -18.65
C ALA A 103 -0.82 -0.09 -17.49
N GLU A 104 0.18 0.78 -17.46
CA GLU A 104 0.28 1.86 -16.47
C GLU A 104 -0.84 2.89 -16.67
N SER A 105 -1.14 3.25 -17.92
CA SER A 105 -2.25 4.15 -18.25
C SER A 105 -3.60 3.57 -17.83
N ALA A 106 -3.86 2.30 -18.12
CA ALA A 106 -5.06 1.59 -17.68
C ALA A 106 -5.15 1.52 -16.16
N TYR A 107 -4.03 1.28 -15.46
CA TYR A 107 -4.02 1.26 -14.01
C TYR A 107 -4.30 2.65 -13.40
N ALA A 108 -3.78 3.74 -13.98
CA ALA A 108 -4.17 5.10 -13.58
C ALA A 108 -5.67 5.36 -13.78
N ASP A 109 -6.23 4.94 -14.91
CA ASP A 109 -7.67 5.11 -15.16
C ASP A 109 -8.51 4.27 -14.19
N TYR A 110 -8.04 3.08 -13.82
CA TYR A 110 -8.63 2.28 -12.75
C TYR A 110 -8.60 2.99 -11.40
N LEU A 111 -7.45 3.51 -10.98
CA LEU A 111 -7.31 4.26 -9.73
C LEU A 111 -8.17 5.53 -9.71
N ALA A 112 -8.46 6.12 -10.87
CA ALA A 112 -9.32 7.28 -11.02
C ALA A 112 -10.82 6.93 -11.17
N GLY A 113 -11.18 5.64 -11.18
CA GLY A 113 -12.56 5.19 -11.37
C GLY A 113 -13.10 5.38 -12.80
N ARG A 114 -12.21 5.48 -13.80
CA ARG A 114 -12.52 5.76 -15.22
C ARG A 114 -12.08 4.64 -16.18
N LEU A 115 -11.72 3.48 -15.67
CA LEU A 115 -11.28 2.34 -16.47
C LEU A 115 -12.35 1.93 -17.49
N LYS A 116 -11.94 1.73 -18.75
CA LYS A 116 -12.81 1.18 -19.78
C LYS A 116 -12.89 -0.34 -19.64
N PRO A 117 -14.05 -0.98 -19.91
CA PRO A 117 -14.19 -2.43 -19.82
C PRO A 117 -13.16 -3.22 -20.66
N ALA A 118 -12.77 -2.68 -21.82
CA ALA A 118 -11.77 -3.30 -22.71
C ALA A 118 -10.36 -3.38 -22.07
N ASP A 119 -10.07 -2.49 -21.11
CA ASP A 119 -8.73 -2.36 -20.51
C ASP A 119 -8.57 -3.17 -19.22
N VAL A 120 -9.62 -3.88 -18.76
CA VAL A 120 -9.57 -4.71 -17.55
C VAL A 120 -8.46 -5.77 -17.62
N GLY A 121 -8.21 -6.34 -18.80
CA GLY A 121 -7.14 -7.32 -19.01
C GLY A 121 -5.73 -6.77 -18.77
N LEU A 122 -5.55 -5.45 -18.84
CA LEU A 122 -4.26 -4.78 -18.64
C LEU A 122 -3.93 -4.54 -17.17
N LEU A 123 -4.90 -4.69 -16.27
CA LEU A 123 -4.67 -4.46 -14.84
C LEU A 123 -3.77 -5.54 -14.22
N PRO A 124 -3.12 -5.22 -13.08
CA PRO A 124 -2.57 -6.24 -12.19
C PRO A 124 -3.61 -7.30 -11.87
N GLU A 125 -3.20 -8.57 -11.85
CA GLU A 125 -4.09 -9.72 -11.71
C GLU A 125 -5.02 -9.60 -10.48
N ALA A 126 -4.47 -9.14 -9.36
CA ALA A 126 -5.19 -8.92 -8.11
C ALA A 126 -6.40 -7.96 -8.26
N GLN A 127 -6.37 -7.05 -9.24
CA GLN A 127 -7.39 -6.00 -9.40
C GLN A 127 -8.45 -6.35 -10.44
N ARG A 128 -8.20 -7.32 -11.34
CA ARG A 128 -9.08 -7.60 -12.49
C ARG A 128 -10.50 -7.99 -12.07
N VAL A 129 -10.62 -8.89 -11.10
CA VAL A 129 -11.92 -9.38 -10.63
C VAL A 129 -12.73 -8.25 -9.97
N ALA A 130 -12.10 -7.45 -9.12
CA ALA A 130 -12.76 -6.32 -8.46
C ALA A 130 -13.11 -5.17 -9.43
N ALA A 131 -12.31 -4.99 -10.49
CA ALA A 131 -12.58 -4.01 -11.54
C ALA A 131 -13.83 -4.39 -12.38
N ALA A 132 -14.03 -5.69 -12.64
CA ALA A 132 -15.18 -6.19 -13.39
C ALA A 132 -16.44 -6.42 -12.53
N ALA A 133 -16.33 -6.39 -11.20
CA ALA A 133 -17.43 -6.69 -10.29
C ALA A 133 -18.55 -5.63 -10.34
N SER A 134 -19.80 -6.10 -10.31
CA SER A 134 -20.98 -5.27 -10.10
C SER A 134 -21.04 -4.72 -8.67
N ALA A 135 -22.01 -3.86 -8.35
CA ALA A 135 -22.19 -3.36 -6.98
C ALA A 135 -22.49 -4.50 -5.99
N GLU A 136 -23.26 -5.51 -6.41
CA GLU A 136 -23.65 -6.66 -5.59
C GLU A 136 -22.47 -7.59 -5.30
N SER A 137 -21.55 -7.73 -6.26
CA SER A 137 -20.42 -8.67 -6.19
C SER A 137 -19.11 -8.01 -5.75
N ALA A 138 -19.04 -6.66 -5.70
CA ALA A 138 -17.84 -5.92 -5.35
C ALA A 138 -17.26 -6.32 -3.99
N GLY A 139 -18.10 -6.52 -2.97
CA GLY A 139 -17.66 -6.93 -1.64
C GLY A 139 -16.91 -8.26 -1.65
N ALA A 140 -17.47 -9.28 -2.30
CA ALA A 140 -16.86 -10.60 -2.41
C ALA A 140 -15.57 -10.57 -3.26
N ALA A 141 -15.58 -9.82 -4.38
CA ALA A 141 -14.43 -9.66 -5.24
C ALA A 141 -13.25 -8.99 -4.52
N VAL A 142 -13.52 -7.94 -3.74
CA VAL A 142 -12.52 -7.26 -2.90
C VAL A 142 -11.98 -8.22 -1.82
N GLN A 143 -12.86 -8.93 -1.12
CA GLN A 143 -12.47 -9.85 -0.05
C GLN A 143 -11.54 -10.98 -0.54
N ALA A 144 -11.71 -11.43 -1.78
CA ALA A 144 -10.86 -12.46 -2.38
C ALA A 144 -9.41 -12.00 -2.65
N ILE A 145 -9.13 -10.69 -2.61
CA ILE A 145 -7.79 -10.15 -2.82
C ILE A 145 -6.93 -10.44 -1.58
N ARG A 146 -5.83 -11.17 -1.79
CA ARG A 146 -4.92 -11.61 -0.72
C ARG A 146 -4.06 -10.49 -0.16
N ASP A 147 -3.48 -9.67 -1.03
CA ASP A 147 -2.63 -8.55 -0.62
C ASP A 147 -3.48 -7.45 0.04
N PRO A 148 -3.23 -7.07 1.32
CA PRO A 148 -4.05 -6.10 2.03
C PRO A 148 -4.09 -4.72 1.39
N LEU A 149 -2.98 -4.26 0.81
CA LEU A 149 -2.94 -2.97 0.12
C LEU A 149 -3.81 -3.02 -1.14
N SER A 150 -3.62 -4.04 -1.97
CA SER A 150 -4.43 -4.25 -3.17
C SER A 150 -5.92 -4.36 -2.86
N ARG A 151 -6.28 -5.00 -1.74
CA ARG A 151 -7.66 -5.06 -1.23
C ARG A 151 -8.22 -3.67 -0.93
N LEU A 152 -7.47 -2.83 -0.21
CA LEU A 152 -7.90 -1.46 0.10
C LEU A 152 -7.96 -0.56 -1.14
N VAL A 153 -7.06 -0.75 -2.11
CA VAL A 153 -7.13 -0.06 -3.41
C VAL A 153 -8.43 -0.41 -4.12
N ALA A 154 -8.75 -1.70 -4.22
CA ALA A 154 -9.97 -2.17 -4.84
C ALA A 154 -11.24 -1.64 -4.14
N ALA A 155 -11.22 -1.63 -2.81
CA ALA A 155 -12.28 -1.04 -2.00
C ALA A 155 -12.43 0.46 -2.28
N GLY A 156 -11.32 1.20 -2.36
CA GLY A 156 -11.32 2.64 -2.66
C GLY A 156 -11.90 2.96 -4.04
N VAL A 157 -11.51 2.20 -5.07
CA VAL A 157 -12.09 2.33 -6.42
C VAL A 157 -13.57 1.95 -6.43
N ALA A 158 -13.97 0.88 -5.72
CA ALA A 158 -15.39 0.52 -5.59
C ALA A 158 -16.21 1.63 -4.92
N LEU A 159 -15.69 2.29 -3.88
CA LEU A 159 -16.32 3.45 -3.25
C LEU A 159 -16.44 4.63 -4.24
N GLN A 160 -15.35 4.99 -4.92
CA GLN A 160 -15.32 6.08 -5.88
C GLN A 160 -16.31 5.89 -7.03
N THR A 161 -16.54 4.65 -7.43
CA THR A 161 -17.45 4.27 -8.52
C THR A 161 -18.87 3.93 -8.04
N GLY A 162 -19.20 4.22 -6.77
CA GLY A 162 -20.55 4.02 -6.23
C GLY A 162 -20.97 2.56 -5.99
N ARG A 163 -20.01 1.63 -5.95
CA ARG A 163 -20.22 0.19 -5.76
C ARG A 163 -19.94 -0.30 -4.33
N ALA A 164 -19.61 0.59 -3.39
CA ALA A 164 -19.34 0.21 -2.02
C ALA A 164 -20.61 -0.15 -1.24
N SER A 165 -20.68 -1.38 -0.74
CA SER A 165 -21.69 -1.84 0.22
C SER A 165 -21.24 -1.63 1.67
N PRO A 166 -22.15 -1.67 2.65
CA PRO A 166 -21.78 -1.65 4.07
C PRO A 166 -20.81 -2.78 4.47
N SER A 167 -20.95 -3.97 3.86
CA SER A 167 -20.04 -5.10 4.09
C SER A 167 -18.64 -4.84 3.54
N LEU A 168 -18.53 -4.21 2.36
CA LEU A 168 -17.24 -3.80 1.80
C LEU A 168 -16.56 -2.76 2.69
N VAL A 169 -17.30 -1.79 3.22
CA VAL A 169 -16.76 -0.79 4.15
C VAL A 169 -16.24 -1.45 5.44
N ALA A 170 -16.99 -2.41 5.99
CA ALA A 170 -16.54 -3.17 7.16
C ALA A 170 -15.26 -3.97 6.88
N GLU A 171 -15.16 -4.62 5.72
CA GLU A 171 -13.97 -5.34 5.29
C GLU A 171 -12.75 -4.41 5.14
N ALA A 172 -12.94 -3.22 4.58
CA ALA A 172 -11.88 -2.23 4.45
C ALA A 172 -11.40 -1.71 5.82
N VAL A 173 -12.31 -1.44 6.76
CA VAL A 173 -11.98 -1.10 8.15
C VAL A 173 -11.17 -2.23 8.81
N ASN A 174 -11.61 -3.48 8.67
CA ASN A 174 -10.93 -4.64 9.25
C ASN A 174 -9.53 -4.82 8.66
N THR A 175 -9.40 -4.67 7.34
CA THR A 175 -8.13 -4.77 6.63
C THR A 175 -7.13 -3.72 7.11
N ALA A 176 -7.53 -2.44 7.14
CA ALA A 176 -6.66 -1.36 7.60
C ALA A 176 -6.30 -1.52 9.09
N SER A 177 -7.26 -1.93 9.93
CA SER A 177 -7.04 -2.17 11.35
C SER A 177 -6.06 -3.33 11.60
N ALA A 178 -6.19 -4.44 10.87
CA ALA A 178 -5.33 -5.61 11.03
C ALA A 178 -3.87 -5.34 10.65
N GLN A 179 -3.64 -4.40 9.72
CA GLN A 179 -2.30 -3.97 9.31
C GLN A 179 -1.73 -2.84 10.20
N GLY A 180 -2.52 -2.28 11.11
CA GLY A 180 -2.11 -1.10 11.89
C GLY A 180 -1.96 0.17 11.04
N TRP A 181 -2.59 0.22 9.86
CA TRP A 181 -2.47 1.36 8.94
C TRP A 181 -3.43 2.48 9.31
N ARG A 182 -2.89 3.46 10.06
CA ARG A 182 -3.66 4.56 10.64
C ARG A 182 -4.42 5.41 9.62
N ARG A 183 -3.78 5.81 8.50
CA ARG A 183 -4.42 6.68 7.50
C ARG A 183 -5.66 6.04 6.86
N PRO A 184 -5.56 4.86 6.23
CA PRO A 184 -6.75 4.23 5.66
C PRO A 184 -7.77 3.86 6.74
N LEU A 185 -7.34 3.46 7.95
CA LEU A 185 -8.28 3.17 9.03
C LEU A 185 -9.15 4.39 9.37
N LEU A 186 -8.55 5.57 9.54
CA LEU A 186 -9.28 6.80 9.81
C LEU A 186 -10.24 7.16 8.66
N ALA A 187 -9.78 7.02 7.41
CA ALA A 187 -10.61 7.32 6.25
C ALA A 187 -11.85 6.41 6.18
N TRP A 188 -11.66 5.09 6.32
CA TRP A 188 -12.74 4.11 6.27
C TRP A 188 -13.67 4.15 7.47
N LEU A 189 -13.17 4.46 8.67
CA LEU A 189 -14.03 4.73 9.83
C LEU A 189 -14.90 5.97 9.60
N GLY A 190 -14.38 7.01 8.94
CA GLY A 190 -15.16 8.18 8.53
C GLY A 190 -16.32 7.82 7.60
N VAL A 191 -16.06 6.96 6.60
CA VAL A 191 -17.12 6.43 5.72
C VAL A 191 -18.15 5.63 6.52
N GLN A 192 -17.71 4.74 7.42
CA GLN A 192 -18.59 3.91 8.24
C GLN A 192 -19.49 4.76 9.16
N ALA A 193 -18.95 5.81 9.79
CA ALA A 193 -19.72 6.74 10.61
C ALA A 193 -20.78 7.47 9.77
N SER A 194 -20.39 7.99 8.60
CA SER A 194 -21.32 8.68 7.70
C SER A 194 -22.47 7.78 7.24
N LEU A 195 -22.20 6.50 6.94
CA LEU A 195 -23.23 5.54 6.56
C LEU A 195 -24.20 5.23 7.72
N ALA A 196 -23.68 5.09 8.94
CA ALA A 196 -24.50 4.86 10.13
C ALA A 196 -25.41 6.06 10.43
N GLU A 197 -24.90 7.29 10.28
CA GLU A 197 -25.68 8.52 10.43
C GLU A 197 -26.79 8.60 9.39
N LYS A 198 -26.48 8.35 8.12
CA LYS A 198 -27.45 8.37 7.02
C LYS A 198 -28.54 7.31 7.15
N SER A 199 -28.27 6.18 7.80
CA SER A 199 -29.26 5.14 8.07
C SER A 199 -30.03 5.34 9.39
N GLY A 200 -29.76 6.43 10.12
CA GLY A 200 -30.39 6.72 11.41
C GLY A 200 -29.86 5.91 12.59
N ASN A 201 -28.82 5.10 12.40
CA ASN A 201 -28.18 4.34 13.46
C ASN A 201 -27.17 5.19 14.24
N LEU A 202 -27.69 6.09 15.07
CA LEU A 202 -26.88 7.06 15.82
C LEU A 202 -25.97 6.41 16.87
N GLU A 203 -26.37 5.27 17.43
CA GLU A 203 -25.56 4.52 18.39
C GLU A 203 -24.30 3.95 17.72
N GLU A 204 -24.46 3.35 16.55
CA GLU A 204 -23.36 2.88 15.70
C GLU A 204 -22.42 4.03 15.34
N ALA A 205 -22.98 5.14 14.86
CA ALA A 205 -22.19 6.33 14.52
C ALA A 205 -21.36 6.83 15.71
N ALA A 206 -21.96 6.92 16.90
CA ALA A 206 -21.26 7.31 18.12
C ALA A 206 -20.15 6.31 18.49
N ARG A 207 -20.39 5.00 18.32
CA ARG A 207 -19.35 3.97 18.55
C ARG A 207 -18.18 4.11 17.59
N VAL A 208 -18.45 4.34 16.31
CA VAL A 208 -17.41 4.54 15.28
C VAL A 208 -16.62 5.81 15.54
N ARG A 209 -17.27 6.91 15.94
CA ARG A 209 -16.58 8.16 16.32
C ARG A 209 -15.60 7.98 17.47
N ARG A 210 -15.94 7.21 18.52
CA ARG A 210 -15.00 6.86 19.60
C ARG A 210 -13.78 6.09 19.08
N ARG A 211 -13.95 5.21 18.08
CA ARG A 211 -12.81 4.51 17.44
C ARG A 211 -11.93 5.46 16.64
N ILE A 212 -12.52 6.46 15.98
CA ILE A 212 -11.78 7.52 15.27
C ILE A 212 -10.93 8.30 16.27
N GLU A 213 -11.52 8.77 17.37
CA GLU A 213 -10.81 9.49 18.44
C GLU A 213 -9.66 8.67 19.02
N LEU A 214 -9.89 7.38 19.31
CA LEU A 214 -8.83 6.47 19.77
C LEU A 214 -7.67 6.35 18.77
N THR A 215 -7.98 6.27 17.48
CA THR A 215 -6.99 6.13 16.41
C THR A 215 -6.23 7.44 16.15
N GLN A 216 -6.87 8.59 16.38
CA GLN A 216 -6.24 9.92 16.32
C GLN A 216 -5.32 10.17 17.53
N ASN A 217 -5.73 9.72 18.72
CA ASN A 217 -5.04 9.92 19.98
C ASN A 217 -4.10 8.76 20.39
N ALA A 218 -3.79 7.85 19.46
CA ALA A 218 -2.76 6.85 19.70
C ALA A 218 -1.44 7.58 20.04
N PRO A 219 -0.88 7.38 21.25
CA PRO A 219 0.24 8.18 21.72
C PRO A 219 1.40 8.05 20.73
N VAL A 220 1.94 9.21 20.33
CA VAL A 220 3.33 9.32 19.87
C VAL A 220 4.13 8.48 20.85
N ARG A 221 4.80 7.42 20.37
CA ARG A 221 5.69 6.57 21.17
C ARG A 221 6.33 7.46 22.22
N ALA A 222 5.94 7.24 23.48
CA ALA A 222 6.44 7.98 24.61
C ALA A 222 7.94 8.09 24.40
N SER A 223 8.38 9.33 24.29
CA SER A 223 9.77 9.73 24.21
C SER A 223 10.46 9.10 25.41
N LEU A 224 10.94 7.87 25.24
CA LEU A 224 12.01 7.29 26.02
C LEU A 224 13.23 8.14 25.69
N MET A 225 13.33 9.30 26.35
CA MET A 225 14.53 10.11 26.55
C MET A 225 14.12 11.46 27.16
N ALA A 226 14.14 11.50 28.49
CA ALA A 226 14.77 12.52 29.34
C ALA A 226 13.98 12.69 30.65
N PRO A 227 14.63 12.43 31.78
CA PRO A 227 14.91 13.55 32.66
C PRO A 227 16.40 13.91 32.62
N ALA A 228 16.62 15.22 32.69
CA ALA A 228 17.90 15.88 32.65
C ALA A 228 18.90 15.32 33.67
N THR A 229 20.13 15.12 33.21
CA THR A 229 21.31 14.88 34.04
C THR A 229 21.71 16.14 34.83
N ALA A 230 21.77 15.97 36.17
CA ALA A 230 22.75 16.51 37.14
C ALA A 230 22.70 18.03 37.48
N PRO A 231 23.19 18.50 38.67
CA PRO A 231 24.43 18.05 39.31
C PRO A 231 24.43 17.71 40.82
N LEU A 232 25.41 16.85 41.12
CA LEU A 232 26.23 16.63 42.32
C LEU A 232 26.02 17.55 43.53
N ASN A 233 25.67 16.94 44.66
CA ASN A 233 25.81 17.52 45.99
C ASN A 233 26.93 16.78 46.75
N THR A 234 28.04 17.46 47.01
CA THR A 234 29.14 16.99 47.87
C THR A 234 29.22 17.89 49.10
N PRO A 235 28.89 17.40 50.30
CA PRO A 235 29.43 17.96 51.53
C PRO A 235 30.74 17.25 51.88
N LYS A 236 31.81 18.05 51.95
CA LYS A 236 33.13 17.67 52.46
C LYS A 236 33.02 16.99 53.82
N GLN A 237 33.62 15.81 53.95
CA GLN A 237 34.04 15.28 55.23
C GLN A 237 35.18 16.14 55.78
N ALA A 238 35.00 16.70 56.96
CA ALA A 238 36.09 17.15 57.81
C ALA A 238 36.33 16.03 58.85
N VAL A 239 37.47 15.37 58.73
CA VAL A 239 38.01 14.45 59.73
C VAL A 239 39.05 15.22 60.54
N ARG A 240 39.07 14.99 61.85
CA ARG A 240 40.17 15.36 62.74
C ARG A 240 41.44 14.60 62.37
#